data_AF-A0A2N1RNF2-F1
#
_entry.id   AF-A0A2N1RNF2-F1
#
_cell.length_a   1.000
_cell.length_b   1.000
_cell.length_c   1.000
_cell.angle_alpha   90.00
_cell.angle_beta   90.00
_cell.angle_gamma   90.00
#
_symmetry.space_group_name_H-M   'P 1'
#
loop_
_entity.id
_entity.type
_entity.pdbx_description
1 polymer ?
#
loop_
_entity_poly.entity_id
_entity_poly.type
_entity_poly.pdbx_seq_one_letter_code
_entity_poly.pdbx_strand_id
1 'polypeptide(L)'
;MELTRSCGVLLHITSLPGRYGTGTLGDEAYDFIDLLAQNGVTYWQILPTGPVSDSMCYSPYSSLSAFAGNELFISCDRIRKKPWFVDEFYPTEPADKSFADFESAGEYTLNFLKSAERNFCRHNTPGVRDEFNLFCLENGDNWLNDYALYRAVSKKTGTFNWLEWDSKIALREAAAITEAADELEDEINFIKFAQFMFFSQWNEMREYARTKKIKIIGDIPIYMSMDSADSWVAQNILEIDYDTMKPAFIAGVPPDYFCETGQLWGNPVYKWHKDKDAEKKELNEETYQWWLKRVKHILKLTDSVRIDHFRGFESFWSVQYGEETAVDGKW
;
A
#
# COMPACT_ATOMS: atom_id res chain seq x y z
N MET A 1 14.73 21.30 3.45
CA MET A 1 15.44 20.36 4.34
C MET A 1 16.92 20.60 4.14
N GLU A 2 17.66 20.95 5.19
CA GLU A 2 19.12 20.96 5.11
C GLU A 2 19.64 19.57 5.50
N LEU A 3 20.30 18.91 4.55
CA LEU A 3 20.92 17.61 4.78
C LEU A 3 22.36 17.84 5.28
N THR A 4 22.65 17.36 6.48
CA THR A 4 24.04 17.25 6.94
C THR A 4 24.67 15.97 6.38
N ARG A 5 26.00 15.95 6.26
CA ARG A 5 26.73 14.74 5.83
C ARG A 5 26.33 13.56 6.72
N SER A 6 25.80 12.53 6.08
CA SER A 6 25.19 11.36 6.71
C SER A 6 25.42 10.12 5.84
N CYS A 7 25.10 8.94 6.36
CA CYS A 7 25.06 7.69 5.60
C CYS A 7 23.75 6.95 5.90
N GLY A 8 23.36 6.10 4.96
CA GLY A 8 22.15 5.29 5.05
C GLY A 8 22.32 3.91 4.45
N VAL A 9 21.42 3.01 4.80
CA VAL A 9 21.32 1.66 4.21
C VAL A 9 19.95 1.50 3.57
N LEU A 10 19.92 1.00 2.34
CA LEU A 10 18.71 0.53 1.67
C LEU A 10 18.53 -0.96 1.99
N LEU A 11 17.47 -1.28 2.73
CA LEU A 11 17.06 -2.66 3.03
C LEU A 11 15.55 -2.67 3.21
N HIS A 12 14.81 -3.40 2.39
CA HIS A 12 13.35 -3.45 2.57
C HIS A 12 12.97 -4.38 3.73
N ILE A 13 11.77 -4.17 4.31
CA ILE A 13 11.27 -4.95 5.46
C ILE A 13 11.27 -6.45 5.13
N THR A 14 10.86 -6.81 3.91
CA THR A 14 10.81 -8.21 3.45
C THR A 14 12.16 -8.90 3.44
N SER A 15 13.25 -8.14 3.36
CA SER A 15 14.63 -8.65 3.33
C SER A 15 15.25 -8.84 4.71
N LEU A 16 14.56 -8.43 5.79
CA LEU A 16 14.99 -8.75 7.14
C LEU A 16 14.91 -10.27 7.37
N PRO A 17 15.80 -10.84 8.19
CA PRO A 17 15.73 -12.27 8.52
C PRO A 17 14.43 -12.57 9.26
N GLY A 18 13.57 -13.40 8.66
CA GLY A 18 12.27 -13.75 9.21
C GLY A 18 12.05 -15.26 9.27
N ARG A 19 11.33 -15.72 10.30
CA ARG A 19 10.98 -17.15 10.47
C ARG A 19 9.63 -17.54 9.87
N TYR A 20 8.92 -16.59 9.27
CA TYR A 20 7.59 -16.76 8.68
C TYR A 20 7.59 -16.53 7.17
N GLY A 21 8.69 -16.86 6.49
CA GLY A 21 8.83 -16.72 5.03
C GLY A 21 9.23 -15.33 4.54
N THR A 22 9.04 -14.27 5.33
CA THR A 22 9.49 -12.90 5.02
C THR A 22 9.88 -12.15 6.29
N GLY A 23 10.69 -11.09 6.16
CA GLY A 23 10.93 -10.16 7.25
C GLY A 23 9.67 -9.34 7.63
N THR A 24 9.55 -8.99 8.92
CA THR A 24 8.39 -8.30 9.49
C THR A 24 8.82 -7.08 10.34
N LEU A 25 7.86 -6.37 10.92
CA LEU A 25 8.06 -5.32 11.93
C LEU A 25 8.34 -5.91 13.34
N GLY A 26 8.91 -7.12 13.37
CA GLY A 26 9.23 -7.89 14.56
C GLY A 26 10.57 -7.53 15.19
N ASP A 27 11.07 -8.41 16.05
CA ASP A 27 12.34 -8.21 16.77
C ASP A 27 13.50 -8.01 15.76
N GLU A 28 13.45 -8.63 14.58
CA GLU A 28 14.42 -8.47 13.50
C GLU A 28 14.56 -7.02 12.97
N ALA A 29 13.47 -6.24 12.96
CA ALA A 29 13.53 -4.83 12.56
C ALA A 29 14.22 -3.98 13.64
N TYR A 30 14.00 -4.31 14.92
CA TYR A 30 14.62 -3.62 16.06
C TYR A 30 16.11 -3.92 16.13
N ASP A 31 16.49 -5.18 15.93
CA ASP A 31 17.89 -5.59 15.83
C ASP A 31 18.61 -4.88 14.69
N PHE A 32 17.95 -4.71 13.54
CA PHE A 32 18.51 -3.95 12.41
C PHE A 32 18.69 -2.46 12.75
N ILE A 33 17.70 -1.83 13.40
CA ILE A 33 17.82 -0.44 13.87
C ILE A 33 19.00 -0.29 14.83
N ASP A 34 19.19 -1.24 15.75
CA ASP A 34 20.31 -1.24 16.67
C ASP A 34 21.66 -1.41 15.96
N LEU A 35 21.72 -2.30 14.95
CA LEU A 35 22.90 -2.46 14.11
C LEU A 35 23.25 -1.16 13.38
N LEU A 36 22.27 -0.47 12.80
CA LEU A 36 22.48 0.82 12.15
C LEU A 36 23.04 1.86 13.13
N ALA A 37 22.42 1.97 14.31
CA ALA A 37 22.82 2.94 15.32
C ALA A 37 24.24 2.68 15.86
N GLN A 38 24.59 1.40 16.09
CA GLN A 38 25.93 1.00 16.54
C GLN A 38 27.02 1.35 15.52
N ASN A 39 26.68 1.40 14.22
CA ASN A 39 27.62 1.72 13.14
C ASN A 39 27.57 3.19 12.71
N GLY A 40 26.85 4.05 13.44
CA GLY A 40 26.76 5.48 13.13
C GLY A 40 25.96 5.80 11.86
N VAL A 41 25.18 4.85 11.35
CA VAL A 41 24.23 5.08 10.25
C VAL A 41 23.07 5.90 10.78
N THR A 42 22.54 6.82 9.97
CA THR A 42 21.44 7.72 10.39
C THR A 42 20.18 7.60 9.54
N TYR A 43 20.26 6.92 8.39
CA TYR A 43 19.12 6.70 7.50
C TYR A 43 18.89 5.23 7.18
N TRP A 44 17.64 4.80 7.27
CA TRP A 44 17.16 3.53 6.75
C TRP A 44 16.20 3.80 5.60
N GLN A 45 16.58 3.43 4.37
CA GLN A 45 15.70 3.52 3.21
C GLN A 45 14.97 2.21 2.98
N ILE A 46 13.68 2.32 2.66
CA ILE A 46 12.80 1.21 2.34
C ILE A 46 12.11 1.46 0.99
N LEU A 47 11.59 0.39 0.39
CA LEU A 47 10.65 0.45 -0.73
C LEU A 47 9.22 0.77 -0.23
N PRO A 48 8.24 0.98 -1.11
CA PRO A 48 6.86 1.26 -0.70
C PRO A 48 6.28 0.17 0.20
N THR A 49 5.40 0.55 1.12
CA THR A 49 4.88 -0.34 2.18
C THR A 49 3.46 -0.82 1.94
N GLY A 50 2.93 -0.60 0.74
CA GLY A 50 1.56 -0.94 0.38
C GLY A 50 1.34 -2.46 0.23
N PRO A 51 0.10 -2.94 0.36
CA PRO A 51 -0.25 -4.35 0.16
C PRO A 51 0.02 -4.77 -1.27
N VAL A 52 0.61 -5.96 -1.44
CA VAL A 52 0.94 -6.56 -2.73
C VAL A 52 0.19 -7.88 -2.93
N SER A 53 0.09 -8.34 -4.17
CA SER A 53 -0.57 -9.60 -4.53
C SER A 53 0.26 -10.42 -5.52
N ASP A 54 -0.06 -11.71 -5.61
CA ASP A 54 0.50 -12.62 -6.62
C ASP A 54 0.21 -12.13 -8.06
N SER A 55 -1.00 -11.64 -8.32
CA SER A 55 -1.39 -11.06 -9.61
C SER A 55 -0.52 -9.88 -10.05
N MET A 56 0.19 -9.25 -9.12
CA MET A 56 1.13 -8.14 -9.34
C MET A 56 2.59 -8.55 -9.10
N CYS A 57 2.86 -9.86 -9.07
CA CYS A 57 4.17 -10.44 -8.81
C CYS A 57 4.83 -9.93 -7.51
N TYR A 58 4.01 -9.59 -6.51
CA TYR A 58 4.44 -9.04 -5.23
C TYR A 58 5.27 -7.74 -5.33
N SER A 59 5.15 -6.99 -6.42
CA SER A 59 5.89 -5.74 -6.63
C SER A 59 5.42 -4.63 -5.66
N PRO A 60 6.31 -4.04 -4.84
CA PRO A 60 5.95 -2.90 -3.99
C PRO A 60 5.48 -1.65 -4.77
N TYR A 61 5.78 -1.58 -6.07
CA TYR A 61 5.37 -0.47 -6.94
C TYR A 61 3.99 -0.69 -7.58
N SER A 62 3.43 -1.90 -7.40
CA SER A 62 2.09 -2.28 -7.82
C SER A 62 1.30 -2.69 -6.58
N SER A 63 0.70 -1.71 -5.91
CA SER A 63 0.01 -1.89 -4.63
C SER A 63 -1.51 -1.82 -4.79
N LEU A 64 -2.22 -2.61 -3.98
CA LEU A 64 -3.68 -2.56 -3.83
C LEU A 64 -4.16 -1.25 -3.18
N SER A 65 -3.27 -0.52 -2.51
CA SER A 65 -3.55 0.84 -2.04
C SER A 65 -2.30 1.69 -1.82
N ALA A 66 -2.39 2.98 -2.10
CA ALA A 66 -1.39 4.00 -1.78
C ALA A 66 -1.39 4.38 -0.28
N PHE A 67 -2.39 3.96 0.49
CA PHE A 67 -2.57 4.33 1.90
C PHE A 67 -2.43 3.14 2.85
N ALA A 68 -2.91 1.96 2.48
CA ALA A 68 -2.85 0.78 3.35
C ALA A 68 -1.40 0.32 3.60
N GLY A 69 -1.22 -0.44 4.68
CA GLY A 69 0.00 -1.16 4.98
C GLY A 69 -0.07 -2.63 4.58
N ASN A 70 1.06 -3.19 4.16
CA ASN A 70 1.18 -4.59 3.78
C ASN A 70 1.05 -5.50 5.00
N GLU A 71 0.04 -6.38 5.00
CA GLU A 71 -0.20 -7.30 6.10
C GLU A 71 0.96 -8.29 6.31
N LEU A 72 1.76 -8.59 5.28
CA LEU A 72 2.95 -9.44 5.37
C LEU A 72 4.02 -8.87 6.31
N PHE A 73 3.98 -7.57 6.62
CA PHE A 73 4.94 -6.94 7.52
C PHE A 73 4.53 -7.08 8.99
N ILE A 74 3.32 -7.58 9.28
CA ILE A 74 2.83 -7.69 10.65
C ILE A 74 3.56 -8.82 11.37
N SER A 75 4.25 -8.47 12.45
CA SER A 75 4.89 -9.45 13.32
C SER A 75 3.84 -10.19 14.15
N CYS A 76 3.66 -11.47 13.83
CA CYS A 76 2.81 -12.38 14.61
C CYS A 76 3.35 -12.54 16.05
N ASP A 77 4.67 -12.48 16.24
CA ASP A 77 5.28 -12.61 17.58
C ASP A 77 4.99 -11.45 18.50
N ARG A 78 4.96 -10.22 17.97
CA ARG A 78 4.55 -9.06 18.77
C ARG A 78 3.09 -9.16 19.19
N ILE A 79 2.23 -9.71 18.34
CA ILE A 79 0.82 -9.96 18.67
C ILE A 79 0.70 -11.05 19.76
N ARG A 80 1.45 -12.14 19.66
CA ARG A 80 1.46 -13.20 20.70
C ARG A 80 1.83 -12.70 22.10
N LYS A 81 2.66 -11.66 22.18
CA LYS A 81 3.06 -11.03 23.45
C LYS A 81 1.94 -10.14 24.05
N LYS A 82 0.86 -9.85 23.32
CA LYS A 82 -0.24 -9.03 23.82
C LYS A 82 -1.14 -9.85 24.76
N PRO A 83 -1.64 -9.25 25.86
CA PRO A 83 -2.38 -9.99 26.91
C PRO A 83 -3.72 -10.57 26.46
N TRP A 84 -4.28 -10.09 25.34
CA TRP A 84 -5.55 -10.56 24.79
C TRP A 84 -5.41 -11.74 23.83
N PHE A 85 -4.19 -12.11 23.43
CA PHE A 85 -3.95 -13.25 22.55
C PHE A 85 -3.70 -14.51 23.39
N VAL A 86 -4.60 -15.49 23.30
CA VAL A 86 -4.58 -16.71 24.12
C VAL A 86 -4.46 -18.00 23.32
N ASP A 87 -4.68 -17.96 22.01
CA ASP A 87 -4.57 -19.15 21.15
C ASP A 87 -3.12 -19.61 21.00
N GLU A 88 -2.94 -20.93 20.87
CA GLU A 88 -1.68 -21.51 20.43
C GLU A 88 -1.60 -21.51 18.91
N PHE A 89 -0.55 -20.91 18.37
CA PHE A 89 -0.29 -20.87 16.93
C PHE A 89 1.16 -21.23 16.67
N TYR A 90 1.39 -22.29 15.90
CA TYR A 90 2.73 -22.82 15.68
C TYR A 90 3.29 -22.34 14.34
N PRO A 91 4.51 -21.77 14.31
CA PRO A 91 5.20 -21.47 13.05
C PRO A 91 5.31 -22.72 12.18
N THR A 92 5.10 -22.56 10.88
CA THR A 92 5.77 -23.43 9.90
C THR A 92 6.99 -22.66 9.41
N GLU A 93 8.19 -23.15 9.72
CA GLU A 93 9.39 -22.53 9.17
C GLU A 93 9.43 -22.70 7.64
N PRO A 94 9.86 -21.68 6.88
CA PRO A 94 10.02 -21.83 5.44
C PRO A 94 11.10 -22.87 5.13
N ALA A 95 10.89 -23.62 4.04
CA ALA A 95 11.83 -24.66 3.61
C ALA A 95 13.18 -24.08 3.17
N ASP A 96 13.16 -22.88 2.57
CA ASP A 96 14.34 -22.11 2.20
C ASP A 96 14.30 -20.74 2.87
N LYS A 97 15.42 -20.35 3.48
CA LYS A 97 15.57 -19.08 4.21
C LYS A 97 16.36 -18.04 3.42
N SER A 98 16.73 -18.34 2.17
CA SER A 98 17.55 -17.47 1.32
C SER A 98 16.74 -16.44 0.51
N PHE A 99 15.43 -16.64 0.38
CA PHE A 99 14.51 -15.74 -0.31
C PHE A 99 13.20 -15.57 0.45
N ALA A 100 12.44 -14.53 0.10
CA ALA A 100 11.11 -14.31 0.67
C ALA A 100 10.08 -15.23 -0.02
N ASP A 101 9.45 -16.11 0.76
CA ASP A 101 8.33 -16.95 0.33
C ASP A 101 7.02 -16.24 0.69
N PHE A 102 6.54 -15.40 -0.23
CA PHE A 102 5.36 -14.57 0.01
C PHE A 102 4.06 -15.37 0.07
N GLU A 103 3.98 -16.51 -0.60
CA GLU A 103 2.78 -17.36 -0.60
C GLU A 103 2.60 -18.00 0.78
N SER A 104 3.63 -18.71 1.26
CA SER A 104 3.63 -19.33 2.59
C SER A 104 3.47 -18.28 3.70
N ALA A 105 4.17 -17.14 3.57
CA ALA A 105 4.05 -16.04 4.53
C ALA A 105 2.64 -15.45 4.56
N GLY A 106 2.01 -15.28 3.40
CA GLY A 106 0.65 -14.77 3.25
C GLY A 106 -0.39 -15.69 3.87
N GLU A 107 -0.33 -16.98 3.56
CA GLU A 107 -1.25 -17.97 4.12
C GLU A 107 -1.13 -18.04 5.66
N TYR A 108 0.10 -18.13 6.15
CA TYR A 108 0.38 -18.17 7.59
C TYR A 108 -0.14 -16.90 8.29
N THR A 109 0.19 -15.73 7.75
CA THR A 109 -0.19 -14.44 8.35
C THR A 109 -1.70 -14.23 8.34
N LEU A 110 -2.37 -14.60 7.25
CA LEU A 110 -3.84 -14.54 7.16
C LEU A 110 -4.52 -15.41 8.23
N ASN A 111 -4.07 -16.66 8.37
CA ASN A 111 -4.62 -17.59 9.35
C ASN A 111 -4.36 -17.11 10.79
N PHE A 112 -3.15 -16.60 11.05
CA PHE A 112 -2.78 -16.03 12.34
C PHE A 112 -3.66 -14.81 12.67
N LEU A 113 -3.79 -13.86 11.74
CA LEU A 113 -4.56 -12.63 11.96
C LEU A 113 -6.04 -12.91 12.18
N LYS A 114 -6.63 -13.92 11.52
CA LYS A 114 -8.01 -14.34 11.81
C LYS A 114 -8.15 -14.87 13.23
N SER A 115 -7.16 -15.61 13.74
CA SER A 115 -7.17 -16.01 15.15
C SER A 115 -7.00 -14.82 16.07
N ALA A 116 -6.07 -13.92 15.75
CA ALA A 116 -5.81 -12.72 16.52
C ALA A 116 -7.05 -11.80 16.61
N GLU A 117 -7.79 -11.64 15.51
CA GLU A 117 -9.01 -10.84 15.47
C GLU A 117 -10.11 -11.44 16.37
N ARG A 118 -10.33 -12.76 16.33
CA ARG A 118 -11.25 -13.44 17.27
C ARG A 118 -10.84 -13.26 18.73
N ASN A 119 -9.54 -13.35 19.02
CA ASN A 119 -9.00 -13.15 20.37
C ASN A 119 -9.18 -11.71 20.82
N PHE A 120 -8.87 -10.76 19.94
CA PHE A 120 -9.06 -9.34 20.16
C PHE A 120 -10.54 -9.03 20.48
N CYS A 121 -11.48 -9.55 19.71
CA CYS A 121 -12.91 -9.35 19.92
C CYS A 121 -13.42 -9.94 21.25
N ARG A 122 -12.84 -11.04 21.74
CA ARG A 122 -13.29 -11.73 22.96
C ARG A 122 -12.57 -11.28 24.24
N HIS A 123 -11.31 -10.88 24.14
CA HIS A 123 -10.40 -10.78 25.28
C HIS A 123 -9.64 -9.46 25.36
N ASN A 124 -9.90 -8.49 24.48
CA ASN A 124 -9.27 -7.18 24.60
C ASN A 124 -9.65 -6.48 25.91
N THR A 125 -8.81 -5.50 26.29
CA THR A 125 -9.13 -4.57 27.36
C THR A 125 -9.73 -3.30 26.75
N PRO A 126 -10.56 -2.54 27.51
CA PRO A 126 -11.19 -1.33 27.01
C PRO A 126 -10.22 -0.35 26.33
N GLY A 127 -9.02 -0.16 26.90
CA GLY A 127 -8.02 0.75 26.32
C GLY A 127 -7.56 0.37 24.91
N VAL A 128 -7.32 -0.92 24.64
CA VAL A 128 -6.89 -1.35 23.29
C VAL A 128 -8.07 -1.30 22.31
N ARG A 129 -9.30 -1.52 22.78
CA ARG A 129 -10.49 -1.33 21.95
C ARG A 129 -10.69 0.13 21.58
N ASP A 130 -10.41 1.05 22.51
CA ASP A 130 -10.49 2.49 22.26
C ASP A 130 -9.43 2.95 21.24
N GLU A 131 -8.21 2.41 21.31
CA GLU A 131 -7.16 2.65 20.30
C GLU A 131 -7.60 2.19 18.90
N PHE A 132 -8.21 1.00 18.79
CA PHE A 132 -8.75 0.51 17.52
C PHE A 132 -9.89 1.39 16.98
N ASN A 133 -10.83 1.77 17.85
CA ASN A 133 -11.94 2.65 17.47
C ASN A 133 -11.44 4.03 17.03
N LEU A 134 -10.43 4.57 17.72
CA LEU A 134 -9.79 5.84 17.36
C LEU A 134 -9.08 5.73 16.01
N PHE A 135 -8.33 4.65 15.78
CA PHE A 135 -7.70 4.39 14.48
C PHE A 135 -8.73 4.36 13.35
N CYS A 136 -9.85 3.66 13.56
CA CYS A 136 -10.95 3.62 12.60
C CYS A 136 -11.58 4.99 12.38
N LEU A 137 -11.77 5.80 13.42
CA LEU A 137 -12.34 7.14 13.33
C LEU A 137 -11.40 8.09 12.55
N GLU A 138 -10.10 8.09 12.86
CA GLU A 138 -9.14 8.99 12.24
C GLU A 138 -8.87 8.68 10.76
N ASN A 139 -9.00 7.41 10.36
CA ASN A 139 -8.66 6.94 9.02
C ASN A 139 -9.86 6.55 8.16
N GLY A 140 -11.05 6.39 8.77
CA GLY A 140 -12.27 5.87 8.15
C GLY A 140 -12.64 6.59 6.86
N ASP A 141 -13.00 7.87 6.98
CA ASP A 141 -13.43 8.72 5.85
C ASP A 141 -12.28 9.07 4.91
N ASN A 142 -11.04 8.87 5.36
CA ASN A 142 -9.87 9.18 4.56
C ASN A 142 -9.54 8.05 3.59
N TRP A 143 -9.41 6.81 4.03
CA TRP A 143 -8.97 5.73 3.14
C TRP A 143 -9.37 4.35 3.63
N LEU A 144 -9.54 4.18 4.95
CA LEU A 144 -9.68 2.88 5.57
C LEU A 144 -11.02 2.22 5.23
N ASN A 145 -12.12 2.98 5.23
CA ASN A 145 -13.44 2.42 4.92
C ASN A 145 -13.48 1.93 3.46
N ASP A 146 -12.99 2.75 2.53
CA ASP A 146 -12.94 2.39 1.12
C ASP A 146 -12.00 1.22 0.83
N TYR A 147 -10.81 1.21 1.43
CA TYR A 147 -9.87 0.11 1.27
C TYR A 147 -10.41 -1.21 1.84
N ALA A 148 -11.04 -1.16 3.02
CA ALA A 148 -11.63 -2.36 3.62
C ALA A 148 -12.79 -2.90 2.78
N LEU A 149 -13.67 -2.03 2.26
CA LEU A 149 -14.74 -2.45 1.37
C LEU A 149 -14.18 -3.00 0.05
N TYR A 150 -13.20 -2.33 -0.57
CA TYR A 150 -12.53 -2.79 -1.78
C TYR A 150 -11.97 -4.21 -1.62
N ARG A 151 -11.23 -4.45 -0.53
CA ARG A 151 -10.65 -5.76 -0.21
C ARG A 151 -11.72 -6.82 0.06
N ALA A 152 -12.80 -6.47 0.76
CA ALA A 152 -13.90 -7.39 1.04
C ALA A 152 -14.66 -7.79 -0.23
N VAL A 153 -14.97 -6.83 -1.11
CA VAL A 153 -15.59 -7.08 -2.42
C VAL A 153 -14.65 -7.91 -3.29
N SER A 154 -13.36 -7.56 -3.37
CA SER A 154 -12.36 -8.32 -4.14
C SER A 154 -12.33 -9.80 -3.73
N LYS A 155 -12.42 -10.07 -2.43
CA LYS A 155 -12.48 -11.44 -1.91
C LYS A 155 -13.76 -12.15 -2.29
N LYS A 156 -14.92 -11.47 -2.23
CA LYS A 156 -16.22 -12.03 -2.62
C LYS A 156 -16.26 -12.37 -4.12
N THR A 157 -15.67 -11.52 -4.96
CA THR A 157 -15.67 -11.69 -6.42
C THR A 157 -14.52 -12.57 -6.92
N GLY A 158 -13.44 -12.71 -6.13
CA GLY A 158 -12.25 -13.47 -6.50
C GLY A 158 -11.25 -12.70 -7.38
N THR A 159 -11.42 -11.38 -7.55
CA THR A 159 -10.57 -10.55 -8.41
C THR A 159 -10.39 -9.14 -7.82
N PHE A 160 -9.17 -8.61 -7.92
CA PHE A 160 -8.83 -7.22 -7.57
C PHE A 160 -9.21 -6.22 -8.69
N ASN A 161 -9.48 -6.74 -9.90
CA ASN A 161 -9.89 -5.94 -11.03
C ASN A 161 -11.35 -5.49 -10.83
N TRP A 162 -11.53 -4.27 -10.32
CA TRP A 162 -12.85 -3.72 -10.04
C TRP A 162 -13.68 -3.43 -11.30
N LEU A 163 -13.06 -3.46 -12.49
CA LEU A 163 -13.78 -3.38 -13.77
C LEU A 163 -14.57 -4.66 -14.08
N GLU A 164 -14.24 -5.77 -13.44
CA GLU A 164 -14.94 -7.06 -13.59
C GLU A 164 -16.09 -7.23 -12.59
N TRP A 165 -16.27 -6.28 -11.66
CA TRP A 165 -17.32 -6.34 -10.66
C TRP A 165 -18.69 -5.97 -11.24
N ASP A 166 -19.74 -6.23 -10.46
CA ASP A 166 -21.07 -5.69 -10.77
C ASP A 166 -20.99 -4.18 -10.98
N SER A 167 -21.64 -3.68 -12.05
CA SER A 167 -21.51 -2.29 -12.47
C SER A 167 -21.91 -1.30 -11.39
N LYS A 168 -22.87 -1.65 -10.52
CA LYS A 168 -23.31 -0.76 -9.45
C LYS A 168 -22.23 -0.59 -8.38
N ILE A 169 -21.45 -1.64 -8.11
CA ILE A 169 -20.31 -1.58 -7.19
C ILE A 169 -19.12 -0.91 -7.86
N ALA A 170 -18.82 -1.25 -9.12
CA ALA A 170 -17.73 -0.65 -9.89
C ALA A 170 -17.91 0.88 -10.02
N LEU A 171 -19.14 1.35 -10.29
CA LEU A 171 -19.50 2.77 -10.37
C LEU A 171 -19.83 3.40 -9.02
N ARG A 172 -19.73 2.62 -7.93
CA ARG A 172 -19.94 3.06 -6.54
C ARG A 172 -21.30 3.73 -6.31
N GLU A 173 -22.37 3.14 -6.86
CA GLU A 173 -23.73 3.56 -6.57
C GLU A 173 -24.00 3.48 -5.05
N ALA A 174 -24.47 4.58 -4.45
CA ALA A 174 -24.56 4.70 -2.99
C ALA A 174 -25.34 3.57 -2.31
N ALA A 175 -26.43 3.10 -2.93
CA ALA A 175 -27.23 1.99 -2.42
C ALA A 175 -26.46 0.66 -2.44
N ALA A 176 -25.76 0.37 -3.55
CA ALA A 176 -24.98 -0.85 -3.70
C ALA A 176 -23.76 -0.88 -2.76
N ILE A 177 -23.11 0.27 -2.56
CA ILE A 177 -22.01 0.42 -1.60
C ILE A 177 -22.50 0.18 -0.17
N THR A 178 -23.66 0.73 0.20
CA THR A 178 -24.25 0.54 1.54
C THR A 178 -24.62 -0.93 1.75
N GLU A 179 -25.33 -1.54 0.80
CA GLU A 179 -25.71 -2.96 0.87
C GLU A 179 -24.48 -3.88 0.98
N ALA A 180 -23.45 -3.63 0.18
CA ALA A 180 -22.21 -4.40 0.25
C ALA A 180 -21.46 -4.20 1.57
N ALA A 181 -21.47 -2.99 2.13
CA ALA A 181 -20.84 -2.72 3.42
C ALA A 181 -21.55 -3.46 4.57
N ASP A 182 -22.89 -3.51 4.54
CA ASP A 182 -23.69 -4.25 5.52
C ASP A 182 -23.51 -5.78 5.36
N GLU A 183 -23.52 -6.28 4.12
CA GLU A 183 -23.33 -7.71 3.84
C GLU A 183 -21.93 -8.21 4.25
N LEU A 184 -20.91 -7.38 4.07
CA LEU A 184 -19.50 -7.74 4.24
C LEU A 184 -18.88 -7.19 5.53
N GLU A 185 -19.70 -6.81 6.51
CA GLU A 185 -19.27 -6.16 7.75
C GLU A 185 -18.14 -6.92 8.46
N ASP A 186 -18.26 -8.24 8.61
CA ASP A 186 -17.26 -9.07 9.28
C ASP A 186 -15.90 -9.02 8.57
N GLU A 187 -15.89 -9.11 7.23
CA GLU A 187 -14.65 -9.05 6.45
C GLU A 187 -14.04 -7.65 6.50
N ILE A 188 -14.86 -6.60 6.41
CA ILE A 188 -14.44 -5.21 6.53
C ILE A 188 -13.79 -4.97 7.89
N ASN A 189 -14.40 -5.47 8.97
CA ASN A 189 -13.86 -5.35 10.33
C ASN A 189 -12.54 -6.12 10.48
N PHE A 190 -12.41 -7.31 9.89
CA PHE A 190 -11.15 -8.05 9.85
C PHE A 190 -10.03 -7.25 9.14
N ILE A 191 -10.32 -6.65 7.97
CA ILE A 191 -9.34 -5.85 7.23
C ILE A 191 -8.94 -4.59 8.02
N LYS A 192 -9.91 -3.92 8.65
CA LYS A 192 -9.65 -2.78 9.55
C LYS A 192 -8.74 -3.18 10.72
N PHE A 193 -9.00 -4.33 11.33
CA PHE A 193 -8.15 -4.87 12.39
C PHE A 193 -6.72 -5.15 11.90
N ALA A 194 -6.56 -5.77 10.73
CA ALA A 194 -5.24 -6.02 10.15
C ALA A 194 -4.46 -4.72 9.91
N GLN A 195 -5.12 -3.69 9.37
CA GLN A 195 -4.52 -2.37 9.20
C GLN A 195 -4.17 -1.73 10.55
N PHE A 196 -5.03 -1.81 11.56
CA PHE A 196 -4.72 -1.34 12.90
C PHE A 196 -3.48 -2.03 13.50
N MET A 197 -3.34 -3.35 13.31
CA MET A 197 -2.15 -4.10 13.73
C MET A 197 -0.89 -3.61 12.99
N PHE A 198 -0.97 -3.41 11.67
CA PHE A 198 0.14 -2.87 10.89
C PHE A 198 0.58 -1.50 11.41
N PHE A 199 -0.34 -0.53 11.48
CA PHE A 199 -0.01 0.86 11.83
C PHE A 199 0.46 0.96 13.30
N SER A 200 -0.11 0.16 14.20
CA SER A 200 0.38 0.08 15.58
C SER A 200 1.83 -0.38 15.65
N GLN A 201 2.18 -1.48 14.96
CA GLN A 201 3.55 -1.99 14.94
C GLN A 201 4.51 -1.04 14.21
N TRP A 202 4.07 -0.42 13.12
CA TRP A 202 4.86 0.58 12.40
C TRP A 202 5.23 1.76 13.29
N ASN A 203 4.25 2.30 14.02
CA ASN A 203 4.46 3.43 14.91
C ASN A 203 5.38 3.06 16.08
N GLU A 204 5.21 1.88 16.69
CA GLU A 204 6.11 1.37 17.74
C GLU A 204 7.57 1.24 17.22
N MET A 205 7.77 0.74 15.99
CA MET A 205 9.09 0.58 15.38
C MET A 205 9.71 1.94 15.01
N ARG A 206 8.92 2.83 14.39
CA ARG A 206 9.38 4.17 14.02
C ARG A 206 9.79 4.98 15.23
N GLU A 207 9.04 4.90 16.33
CA GLU A 207 9.40 5.60 17.56
C GLU A 207 10.70 5.04 18.13
N TYR A 208 10.90 3.72 18.11
CA TYR A 208 12.18 3.12 18.48
C TYR A 208 13.34 3.62 17.62
N ALA A 209 13.18 3.65 16.29
CA ALA A 209 14.15 4.20 15.35
C ALA A 209 14.54 5.64 15.71
N ARG A 210 13.56 6.48 16.07
CA ARG A 210 13.80 7.87 16.52
C ARG A 210 14.60 7.93 17.83
N THR A 211 14.32 7.06 18.80
CA THR A 211 15.14 7.01 20.04
C THR A 211 16.60 6.68 19.75
N LYS A 212 16.86 5.93 18.66
CA LYS A 212 18.18 5.57 18.16
C LYS A 212 18.74 6.56 17.13
N LYS A 213 18.04 7.67 16.88
CA LYS A 213 18.39 8.71 15.89
C LYS A 213 18.48 8.19 14.45
N ILE A 214 17.76 7.11 14.14
CA ILE A 214 17.59 6.58 12.80
C ILE A 214 16.35 7.22 12.17
N LYS A 215 16.52 7.77 10.97
CA LYS A 215 15.44 8.33 10.15
C LYS A 215 15.07 7.36 9.03
N ILE A 216 13.79 7.27 8.71
CA ILE A 216 13.29 6.40 7.65
C ILE A 216 13.07 7.21 6.37
N ILE A 217 13.62 6.74 5.25
CA ILE A 217 13.35 7.25 3.91
C ILE A 217 12.34 6.30 3.25
N GLY A 218 11.13 6.78 3.05
CA GLY A 218 10.08 6.07 2.33
C GLY A 218 10.16 6.27 0.82
N ASP A 219 9.20 5.70 0.13
CA ASP A 219 9.14 5.72 -1.33
C ASP A 219 7.70 5.76 -1.83
N ILE A 220 7.44 6.58 -2.85
CA ILE A 220 6.16 6.70 -3.53
C ILE A 220 6.37 6.38 -5.02
N PRO A 221 5.74 5.31 -5.56
CA PRO A 221 5.56 5.14 -6.99
C PRO A 221 4.72 6.29 -7.55
N ILE A 222 5.11 6.92 -8.66
CA ILE A 222 4.32 8.04 -9.19
C ILE A 222 2.88 7.61 -9.47
N TYR A 223 2.68 6.51 -10.19
CA TYR A 223 1.36 6.02 -10.54
C TYR A 223 0.77 5.11 -9.47
N MET A 224 -0.56 5.02 -9.48
CA MET A 224 -1.30 3.97 -8.77
C MET A 224 -1.57 2.79 -9.72
N SER A 225 -1.88 1.63 -9.17
CA SER A 225 -2.31 0.47 -10.00
C SER A 225 -3.78 0.61 -10.38
N MET A 226 -4.18 0.07 -11.54
CA MET A 226 -5.60 0.01 -11.91
C MET A 226 -6.37 -0.94 -10.99
N ASP A 227 -5.75 -2.02 -10.53
CA ASP A 227 -6.35 -2.95 -9.57
C ASP A 227 -6.06 -2.46 -8.14
N SER A 228 -6.58 -1.29 -7.78
CA SER A 228 -6.40 -0.71 -6.45
C SER A 228 -7.67 -0.05 -5.92
N ALA A 229 -7.76 0.06 -4.59
CA ALA A 229 -8.81 0.84 -3.94
C ALA A 229 -8.78 2.31 -4.40
N ASP A 230 -7.60 2.86 -4.65
CA ASP A 230 -7.42 4.27 -5.03
C ASP A 230 -8.01 4.57 -6.41
N SER A 231 -7.74 3.71 -7.41
CA SER A 231 -8.29 3.87 -8.75
C SER A 231 -9.80 3.61 -8.77
N TRP A 232 -10.29 2.69 -7.93
CA TRP A 232 -11.72 2.41 -7.80
C TRP A 232 -12.48 3.60 -7.18
N VAL A 233 -11.90 4.28 -6.19
CA VAL A 233 -12.54 5.41 -5.50
C VAL A 233 -12.37 6.72 -6.27
N ALA A 234 -11.16 6.99 -6.74
CA ALA A 234 -10.76 8.27 -7.33
C ALA A 234 -10.76 8.21 -8.87
N GLN A 235 -11.84 7.69 -9.45
CA GLN A 235 -11.97 7.50 -10.90
C GLN A 235 -11.83 8.82 -11.68
N ASN A 236 -12.26 9.93 -11.08
CA ASN A 236 -12.25 11.26 -11.67
C ASN A 236 -10.87 11.96 -11.72
N ILE A 237 -9.86 11.42 -11.04
CA ILE A 237 -8.48 11.91 -11.13
C ILE A 237 -7.65 11.12 -12.15
N LEU A 238 -8.27 10.19 -12.87
CA LEU A 238 -7.64 9.35 -13.88
C LEU A 238 -8.16 9.71 -15.27
N GLU A 239 -7.33 9.53 -16.29
CA GLU A 239 -7.78 9.60 -17.69
C GLU A 239 -8.48 8.28 -18.05
N ILE A 240 -9.80 8.23 -17.80
CA ILE A 240 -10.66 7.08 -18.08
C ILE A 240 -11.65 7.36 -19.21
N ASP A 241 -11.96 6.33 -19.97
CA ASP A 241 -13.10 6.30 -20.87
C ASP A 241 -14.35 6.00 -20.05
N TYR A 242 -15.30 6.93 -19.95
CA TYR A 242 -16.48 6.79 -19.09
C TYR A 242 -17.54 5.83 -19.65
N ASP A 243 -17.47 5.44 -20.93
CA ASP A 243 -18.38 4.45 -21.51
C ASP A 243 -17.94 3.03 -21.14
N THR A 244 -16.61 2.80 -21.05
CA THR A 244 -16.03 1.49 -20.75
C THR A 244 -15.46 1.36 -19.35
N MET A 245 -15.27 2.47 -18.64
CA MET A 245 -14.53 2.63 -17.38
C MET A 245 -13.06 2.23 -17.42
N LYS A 246 -12.53 1.87 -18.59
CA LYS A 246 -11.12 1.49 -18.79
C LYS A 246 -10.25 2.75 -18.86
N PRO A 247 -8.93 2.64 -18.61
CA PRO A 247 -8.02 3.75 -18.88
C PRO A 247 -8.14 4.17 -20.34
N ALA A 248 -8.23 5.47 -20.62
CA ALA A 248 -8.08 5.97 -21.98
C ALA A 248 -6.61 5.89 -22.41
N PHE A 249 -5.72 6.15 -21.44
CA PHE A 249 -4.27 6.10 -21.62
C PHE A 249 -3.59 5.41 -20.44
N ILE A 250 -2.46 4.79 -20.73
CA ILE A 250 -1.61 4.08 -19.77
C ILE A 250 -0.19 4.62 -19.78
N ALA A 251 0.46 4.48 -18.64
CA ALA A 251 1.81 4.96 -18.41
C ALA A 251 2.87 4.03 -19.03
N GLY A 252 4.01 4.64 -19.37
CA GLY A 252 5.21 3.94 -19.77
C GLY A 252 6.40 4.87 -19.87
N VAL A 253 7.42 4.44 -20.58
CA VAL A 253 8.52 5.28 -21.09
C VAL A 253 8.77 4.98 -22.56
N PRO A 254 9.13 5.98 -23.38
CA PRO A 254 9.34 5.80 -24.80
C PRO A 254 10.53 4.86 -25.08
N PRO A 255 10.66 4.37 -26.31
CA PRO A 255 11.89 3.80 -26.80
C PRO A 255 13.10 4.69 -26.52
N ASP A 256 14.19 4.06 -26.13
CA ASP A 256 15.48 4.69 -25.97
C ASP A 256 16.60 3.79 -26.48
N TYR A 257 17.84 4.24 -26.34
CA TYR A 257 19.00 3.49 -26.81
C TYR A 257 19.31 2.23 -25.98
N PHE A 258 18.60 2.01 -24.86
CA PHE A 258 18.66 0.78 -24.06
C PHE A 258 17.50 -0.18 -24.36
N CYS A 259 16.34 0.33 -24.78
CA CYS A 259 15.14 -0.46 -25.04
C CYS A 259 14.37 0.05 -26.28
N GLU A 260 14.42 -0.73 -27.38
CA GLU A 260 13.83 -0.36 -28.67
C GLU A 260 12.31 -0.19 -28.65
N THR A 261 11.60 -0.85 -27.72
CA THR A 261 10.14 -0.79 -27.60
C THR A 261 9.67 0.12 -26.47
N GLY A 262 10.60 0.72 -25.72
CA GLY A 262 10.30 1.37 -24.45
C GLY A 262 9.76 0.38 -23.42
N GLN A 263 9.11 0.89 -22.38
CA GLN A 263 8.48 0.07 -21.35
C GLN A 263 7.03 0.49 -21.19
N LEU A 264 6.12 -0.44 -21.35
CA LEU A 264 4.69 -0.23 -21.10
C LEU A 264 4.39 -0.72 -19.68
N TRP A 265 4.01 0.19 -18.78
CA TRP A 265 3.79 -0.16 -17.38
C TRP A 265 2.33 -0.52 -17.08
N GLY A 266 1.39 -0.01 -17.89
CA GLY A 266 -0.03 -0.35 -17.78
C GLY A 266 -0.80 0.40 -16.70
N ASN A 267 -0.14 1.23 -15.88
CA ASN A 267 -0.83 2.07 -14.90
C ASN A 267 -1.72 3.12 -15.59
N PRO A 268 -2.90 3.46 -15.04
CA PRO A 268 -3.68 4.58 -15.54
C PRO A 268 -2.93 5.89 -15.31
N VAL A 269 -2.97 6.80 -16.28
CA VAL A 269 -2.38 8.13 -16.13
C VAL A 269 -3.34 9.08 -15.40
N TYR A 270 -2.77 10.05 -14.68
CA TYR A 270 -3.55 11.06 -13.96
C TYR A 270 -4.14 12.11 -14.89
N LYS A 271 -5.37 12.52 -14.58
CA LYS A 271 -6.03 13.69 -15.16
C LYS A 271 -5.55 14.96 -14.45
N TRP A 272 -4.32 15.40 -14.76
CA TRP A 272 -3.72 16.59 -14.15
C TRP A 272 -4.43 17.91 -14.48
N HIS A 273 -5.12 17.97 -15.63
CA HIS A 273 -5.84 19.15 -16.08
C HIS A 273 -7.32 18.83 -16.29
N LYS A 274 -8.20 19.81 -16.04
CA LYS A 274 -9.66 19.61 -16.27
C LYS A 274 -9.97 19.33 -17.74
N ASP A 275 -9.32 20.11 -18.61
CA ASP A 275 -9.35 20.02 -20.05
C ASP A 275 -7.91 20.18 -20.56
N LYS A 276 -7.40 19.15 -21.23
CA LYS A 276 -6.03 19.12 -21.75
C LYS A 276 -5.85 19.93 -23.04
N ASP A 277 -6.94 20.17 -23.76
CA ASP A 277 -6.98 20.84 -25.06
C ASP A 277 -7.36 22.33 -24.93
N ALA A 278 -7.71 22.77 -23.72
CA ALA A 278 -7.99 24.19 -23.43
C ALA A 278 -6.73 25.07 -23.60
N GLU A 279 -6.91 26.26 -24.19
CA GLU A 279 -5.85 27.27 -24.35
C GLU A 279 -5.19 27.65 -23.02
N LYS A 280 -5.96 27.59 -21.92
CA LYS A 280 -5.49 27.78 -20.56
C LYS A 280 -5.62 26.48 -19.77
N LYS A 281 -4.47 25.85 -19.50
CA LYS A 281 -4.39 24.65 -18.66
C LYS A 281 -4.75 24.97 -17.21
N GLU A 282 -5.93 24.55 -16.77
CA GLU A 282 -6.34 24.60 -15.36
C GLU A 282 -6.02 23.28 -14.66
N LEU A 283 -5.42 23.35 -13.48
CA LEU A 283 -5.13 22.18 -12.66
C LEU A 283 -6.45 21.50 -12.23
N ASN A 284 -6.46 20.18 -12.28
CA ASN A 284 -7.49 19.39 -11.63
C ASN A 284 -7.24 19.41 -10.11
N GLU A 285 -8.04 20.19 -9.40
CA GLU A 285 -7.91 20.36 -7.94
C GLU A 285 -8.06 19.03 -7.19
N GLU A 286 -8.89 18.11 -7.69
CA GLU A 286 -9.10 16.81 -7.06
C GLU A 286 -7.84 15.93 -7.15
N THR A 287 -7.15 15.98 -8.30
CA THR A 287 -5.85 15.29 -8.47
C THR A 287 -4.80 15.88 -7.54
N TYR A 288 -4.75 17.22 -7.41
CA TYR A 288 -3.82 17.90 -6.51
C TYR A 288 -4.09 17.56 -5.03
N GLN A 289 -5.35 17.61 -4.60
CA GLN A 289 -5.73 17.28 -3.22
C GLN A 289 -5.48 15.81 -2.88
N TRP A 290 -5.70 14.89 -3.83
CA TRP A 290 -5.36 13.49 -3.66
C TRP A 290 -3.84 13.30 -3.45
N TRP A 291 -3.01 13.97 -4.25
CA TRP A 291 -1.55 13.95 -4.08
C TRP A 291 -1.09 14.56 -2.76
N LEU A 292 -1.68 15.68 -2.35
CA LEU A 292 -1.40 16.30 -1.05
C LEU A 292 -1.73 15.34 0.10
N LYS A 293 -2.85 14.63 0.01
CA LYS A 293 -3.26 13.61 0.97
C LYS A 293 -2.29 12.43 0.99
N ARG A 294 -1.87 11.92 -0.18
CA ARG A 294 -0.89 10.83 -0.31
C ARG A 294 0.45 11.18 0.33
N VAL A 295 0.99 12.37 0.03
CA VAL A 295 2.27 12.83 0.61
C VAL A 295 2.16 13.06 2.12
N LYS A 296 1.06 13.65 2.60
CA LYS A 296 0.82 13.80 4.04
C LYS A 296 0.77 12.44 4.74
N HIS A 297 0.11 11.46 4.12
CA HIS A 297 0.00 10.11 4.67
C HIS A 297 1.36 9.43 4.80
N ILE A 298 2.18 9.38 3.75
CA ILE A 298 3.49 8.71 3.83
C ILE A 298 4.41 9.38 4.86
N LEU A 299 4.31 10.71 5.05
CA LEU A 299 5.12 11.42 6.06
C LEU A 299 4.67 11.14 7.51
N LYS A 300 3.46 10.58 7.71
CA LYS A 300 3.09 9.96 8.99
C LYS A 300 3.84 8.64 9.24
N LEU A 301 4.39 8.03 8.19
CA LEU A 301 5.14 6.77 8.27
C LEU A 301 6.65 6.98 8.19
N THR A 302 7.13 8.00 7.49
CA THR A 302 8.56 8.20 7.21
C THR A 302 9.00 9.63 7.48
N ASP A 303 10.32 9.86 7.59
CA ASP A 303 10.90 11.18 7.88
C ASP A 303 11.24 11.95 6.60
N SER A 304 11.36 11.23 5.49
CA SER A 304 11.46 11.77 4.14
C SER A 304 10.91 10.75 3.14
N VAL A 305 10.69 11.17 1.91
CA VAL A 305 10.14 10.30 0.87
C VAL A 305 10.86 10.55 -0.46
N ARG A 306 11.25 9.47 -1.11
CA ARG A 306 11.62 9.45 -2.52
C ARG A 306 10.34 9.38 -3.34
N ILE A 307 10.23 10.17 -4.41
CA ILE A 307 9.16 9.98 -5.39
C ILE A 307 9.80 9.38 -6.63
N ASP A 308 9.43 8.15 -6.91
CA ASP A 308 9.86 7.43 -8.10
C ASP A 308 9.34 8.12 -9.37
N HIS A 309 10.10 8.02 -10.46
CA HIS A 309 9.80 8.66 -11.73
C HIS A 309 9.41 10.15 -11.60
N PHE A 310 10.10 10.90 -10.74
CA PHE A 310 9.81 12.31 -10.44
C PHE A 310 9.64 13.21 -11.67
N ARG A 311 10.33 12.89 -12.78
CA ARG A 311 10.20 13.62 -14.05
C ARG A 311 8.76 13.64 -14.60
N GLY A 312 7.93 12.68 -14.22
CA GLY A 312 6.52 12.55 -14.59
C GLY A 312 5.65 13.74 -14.16
N PHE A 313 6.11 14.55 -13.18
CA PHE A 313 5.43 15.79 -12.81
C PHE A 313 5.70 16.95 -13.77
N GLU A 314 6.75 16.89 -14.59
CA GLU A 314 7.05 17.91 -15.60
C GLU A 314 6.34 17.59 -16.92
N SER A 315 6.47 16.36 -17.39
CA SER A 315 5.72 15.77 -18.51
C SER A 315 5.71 14.25 -18.32
N PHE A 316 4.86 13.48 -18.97
CA PHE A 316 4.85 12.01 -18.79
C PHE A 316 4.48 11.30 -20.08
N TRP A 317 5.06 10.12 -20.30
CA TRP A 317 4.77 9.37 -21.50
C TRP A 317 3.43 8.66 -21.36
N SER A 318 2.54 8.94 -22.31
CA SER A 318 1.16 8.48 -22.33
C SER A 318 0.93 7.67 -23.60
N VAL A 319 0.48 6.43 -23.44
CA VAL A 319 0.23 5.47 -24.53
C VAL A 319 -1.26 5.13 -24.53
N GLN A 320 -1.89 5.00 -25.69
CA GLN A 320 -3.30 4.62 -25.77
C GLN A 320 -3.53 3.24 -25.14
N TYR A 321 -4.60 3.09 -24.36
CA TYR A 321 -4.94 1.79 -23.78
C TYR A 321 -5.27 0.78 -24.89
N GLY A 322 -4.72 -0.43 -24.76
CA GLY A 322 -4.85 -1.51 -25.74
C GLY A 322 -3.63 -1.72 -26.62
N GLU A 323 -2.66 -0.79 -26.61
CA GLU A 323 -1.36 -0.98 -27.27
C GLU A 323 -0.54 -2.09 -26.57
N GLU A 324 0.24 -2.82 -27.37
CA GLU A 324 1.12 -3.90 -26.86
C GLU A 324 2.51 -3.39 -26.45
N THR A 325 2.89 -2.18 -26.91
CA THR A 325 4.21 -1.58 -26.64
C THR A 325 4.10 -0.11 -26.29
N ALA A 326 5.19 0.52 -25.85
CA ALA A 326 5.23 1.94 -25.53
C ALA A 326 5.68 2.84 -26.70
N VAL A 327 5.83 2.29 -27.91
CA VAL A 327 6.36 3.01 -29.08
C VAL A 327 5.45 4.18 -29.48
N ASP A 328 4.15 3.94 -29.59
CA ASP A 328 3.16 4.91 -30.08
C ASP A 328 2.53 5.76 -28.97
N GLY A 329 3.38 6.27 -28.07
CA GLY A 329 2.98 7.22 -27.02
C GLY A 329 3.32 8.67 -27.34
N LYS A 330 3.01 9.57 -26.40
CA LYS A 330 3.30 11.01 -26.46
C LYS A 330 3.68 11.56 -25.08
N TRP A 331 4.53 12.59 -25.08
CA TRP A 331 4.89 13.35 -23.88
C TRP A 331 3.81 14.32 -23.40
#